data_AF-A0A7W9WCU4-F1
#
_entry.id   AF-A0A7W9WCU4-F1
#
_cell.length_a   1.000
_cell.length_b   1.000
_cell.length_c   1.000
_cell.angle_alpha   90.00
_cell.angle_beta   90.00
_cell.angle_gamma   90.00
#
_symmetry.space_group_name_H-M   'P 1'
#
loop_
_entity.id
_entity.type
_entity.pdbx_description
1 polymer ?
#
loop_
_entity_poly.entity_id
_entity_poly.type
_entity_poly.pdbx_seq_one_letter_code
_entity_poly.pdbx_strand_id
1 'polypeptide(L)'
;MLACSVLHRLRNIAAGLVLLLGGCRSTAVTPRFAPAAYSFTPRPVTRLDTTLAAAPERSTAPPRPAKRGARPRAVYSLNERPLEKKGQAPQSNRSYPTTTTADTAKNSARAATPRELRKPLPKLVSAKTLVHYSLHFVFPVVLALVFFPAMWQTAYLIMLATMLIDLDHLLATPVFDPLRCSIGFHPLHSFYAIPVYVLLLLLPPPMNVIAVGVLFHLFTDTVDCLWSFRYCRECYLNSRIRGLVDWARKLLGLEVVR
;
A
#
# COMPACT_ATOMS: atom_id res chain seq x y z
N MET A 1 -21.57 -19.90 -10.18
CA MET A 1 -20.31 -19.58 -10.89
C MET A 1 -19.31 -18.82 -10.01
N LEU A 2 -19.72 -17.79 -9.25
CA LEU A 2 -18.82 -16.99 -8.41
C LEU A 2 -17.99 -17.81 -7.38
N ALA A 3 -18.63 -18.74 -6.67
CA ALA A 3 -17.97 -19.58 -5.66
C ALA A 3 -16.87 -20.49 -6.25
N CYS A 4 -17.09 -21.05 -7.44
CA CYS A 4 -16.11 -21.92 -8.11
C CYS A 4 -14.87 -21.12 -8.55
N SER A 5 -15.08 -19.92 -9.10
CA SER A 5 -13.98 -19.02 -9.50
C SER A 5 -13.16 -18.52 -8.31
N VAL A 6 -13.81 -18.24 -7.18
CA VAL A 6 -13.12 -17.85 -5.93
C VAL A 6 -12.32 -19.03 -5.37
N LEU A 7 -12.91 -20.23 -5.29
CA LEU A 7 -12.22 -21.42 -4.78
C LEU A 7 -10.99 -21.79 -5.63
N HIS A 8 -11.12 -21.70 -6.95
CA HIS A 8 -9.98 -21.91 -7.86
C HIS A 8 -8.85 -20.90 -7.61
N ARG A 9 -9.19 -19.63 -7.39
CA ARG A 9 -8.19 -18.60 -7.04
C ARG A 9 -7.53 -18.87 -5.68
N LEU A 10 -8.33 -19.21 -4.67
CA LEU A 10 -7.80 -19.57 -3.34
C LEU A 10 -6.84 -20.77 -3.42
N ARG A 11 -7.16 -21.79 -4.22
CA ARG A 11 -6.27 -22.93 -4.47
C ARG A 11 -4.96 -22.51 -5.14
N ASN A 12 -5.02 -21.63 -6.14
CA ASN A 12 -3.81 -21.16 -6.82
C ASN A 12 -2.92 -20.30 -5.91
N ILE A 13 -3.53 -19.42 -5.09
CA ILE A 13 -2.81 -18.64 -4.09
C ILE A 13 -2.17 -19.56 -3.05
N ALA A 14 -2.91 -20.56 -2.56
CA ALA A 14 -2.37 -21.54 -1.61
C ALA A 14 -1.20 -22.33 -2.22
N ALA A 15 -1.32 -22.78 -3.47
CA ALA A 15 -0.26 -23.49 -4.18
C ALA A 15 0.99 -22.60 -4.36
N GLY A 16 0.81 -21.34 -4.75
CA GLY A 16 1.92 -20.38 -4.86
C GLY A 16 2.59 -20.09 -3.51
N LEU A 17 1.81 -19.97 -2.43
CA LEU A 17 2.36 -19.81 -1.08
C LEU A 17 3.15 -21.05 -0.64
N VAL A 18 2.66 -22.25 -0.96
CA VAL A 18 3.40 -23.50 -0.72
C VAL A 18 4.72 -23.52 -1.49
N LEU A 19 4.74 -23.05 -2.74
CA LEU A 19 5.98 -22.94 -3.52
C LEU A 19 6.96 -21.90 -2.96
N LEU A 20 6.46 -20.82 -2.34
CA LEU A 20 7.31 -19.82 -1.69
C LEU A 20 7.87 -20.28 -0.34
N LEU A 21 7.06 -20.98 0.46
CA LEU A 21 7.43 -21.39 1.82
C LEU A 21 8.09 -22.78 1.87
N GLY A 22 7.78 -23.64 0.91
CA GLY A 22 8.32 -24.99 0.79
C GLY A 22 9.21 -25.09 -0.43
N GLY A 23 10.52 -25.19 -0.20
CA GLY A 23 11.47 -25.53 -1.26
C GLY A 23 11.02 -26.77 -2.02
N CYS A 24 10.95 -26.65 -3.35
CA CYS A 24 10.66 -27.67 -4.36
C CYS A 24 10.36 -29.08 -3.83
N ARG A 25 9.08 -29.42 -3.66
CA ARG A 25 8.64 -30.75 -4.05
C ARG A 25 8.21 -30.66 -5.52
N SER A 26 9.14 -30.99 -6.41
CA SER A 26 8.91 -31.13 -7.84
C SER A 26 7.83 -32.16 -8.11
N THR A 27 6.57 -31.75 -8.18
CA THR A 27 5.67 -32.32 -9.17
C THR A 27 5.74 -31.39 -10.35
N ALA A 28 6.69 -31.67 -11.25
CA ALA A 28 6.79 -31.05 -12.55
C ALA A 28 5.49 -31.35 -13.32
N VAL A 29 4.48 -30.50 -13.17
CA VAL A 29 3.45 -30.36 -14.18
C VAL A 29 4.09 -29.53 -15.27
N THR A 30 4.77 -30.22 -16.19
CA THR A 30 5.24 -29.62 -17.43
C THR A 30 4.05 -28.94 -18.11
N PRO A 31 4.10 -27.62 -18.36
CA PRO A 31 3.15 -27.02 -19.28
C PRO A 31 3.44 -27.65 -20.65
N ARG A 32 2.46 -28.36 -21.22
CA ARG A 32 2.46 -28.69 -22.66
C ARG A 32 2.41 -27.36 -23.40
N PHE A 33 3.57 -26.82 -23.76
CA PHE A 33 3.69 -25.87 -24.84
C PHE A 33 3.35 -26.62 -26.12
N ALA A 34 2.07 -26.58 -26.52
CA ALA A 34 1.73 -26.78 -27.92
C ALA A 34 2.01 -25.45 -28.63
N PRO A 35 2.96 -25.37 -29.57
CA PRO A 35 3.05 -24.21 -30.42
C PRO A 35 1.83 -24.24 -31.34
N ALA A 36 0.86 -23.35 -31.09
CA ALA A 36 -0.11 -23.00 -32.12
C ALA A 36 0.68 -22.28 -33.22
N ALA A 37 1.06 -23.01 -34.27
CA ALA A 37 1.53 -22.44 -35.51
C ALA A 37 0.42 -21.53 -36.06
N TYR A 38 0.53 -20.23 -35.81
CA TYR A 38 -0.36 -19.23 -36.39
C TYR A 38 0.15 -18.94 -37.80
N SER A 39 -0.37 -19.68 -38.78
CA SER A 39 -0.10 -19.45 -40.20
C SER A 39 -0.72 -18.10 -40.58
N PHE A 40 0.11 -17.06 -40.60
CA PHE A 40 -0.29 -15.74 -41.09
C PHE A 40 -0.33 -15.77 -42.62
N THR A 41 -1.51 -15.97 -43.20
CA THR A 41 -1.73 -15.69 -44.63
C THR A 41 -1.90 -14.18 -44.79
N PRO A 42 -1.00 -13.46 -45.48
CA PRO A 42 -1.21 -12.04 -45.75
C PRO A 42 -2.41 -11.86 -46.67
N ARG A 43 -3.41 -11.08 -46.23
CA ARG A 43 -4.49 -10.60 -47.12
C ARG A 43 -3.95 -9.49 -48.02
N PRO A 44 -4.37 -9.43 -49.30
CA PRO A 44 -3.95 -8.37 -50.21
C PRO A 44 -4.53 -7.02 -49.77
N VAL A 45 -3.67 -6.00 -49.75
CA VAL A 45 -4.03 -4.60 -49.53
C VAL A 45 -4.72 -4.08 -50.79
N THR A 46 -6.04 -3.88 -50.74
CA THR A 46 -6.73 -3.11 -51.78
C THR A 46 -6.37 -1.64 -51.63
N ARG A 47 -5.76 -1.08 -52.68
CA ARG A 47 -5.53 0.37 -52.86
C ARG A 47 -6.85 1.12 -52.64
N LEU A 48 -6.82 2.12 -51.77
CA LEU A 48 -7.89 3.10 -51.65
C LEU A 48 -7.60 4.19 -52.68
N ASP A 49 -8.36 4.19 -53.78
CA ASP A 49 -8.27 5.23 -54.79
C ASP A 49 -8.71 6.57 -54.20
N THR A 50 -7.83 7.56 -54.33
CA THR A 50 -8.04 8.93 -53.90
C THR A 50 -8.86 9.64 -54.97
N THR A 51 -10.19 9.60 -54.88
CA THR A 51 -11.05 10.48 -55.68
C THR A 51 -11.42 11.71 -54.85
N LEU A 52 -10.67 12.76 -55.15
CA LEU A 52 -10.96 14.16 -54.86
C LEU A 52 -12.35 14.50 -55.44
N ALA A 53 -13.37 14.62 -54.60
CA ALA A 53 -14.68 15.14 -54.99
C ALA A 53 -14.95 16.43 -54.20
N ALA A 54 -15.09 17.50 -54.99
CA ALA A 54 -15.29 18.87 -54.57
C ALA A 54 -16.52 19.07 -53.68
N ALA A 55 -16.38 20.02 -52.75
CA ALA A 55 -17.44 20.58 -51.95
C ALA A 55 -18.48 21.33 -52.81
N PRO A 56 -19.75 21.36 -52.38
CA PRO A 56 -20.64 22.48 -52.63
C PRO A 56 -21.00 23.23 -51.34
N GLU A 57 -21.18 24.53 -51.51
CA GLU A 57 -21.48 25.53 -50.48
C GLU A 57 -22.84 25.35 -49.79
N ARG A 58 -22.83 25.68 -48.48
CA ARG A 58 -23.73 26.58 -47.74
C ARG A 58 -25.25 26.49 -47.97
N SER A 59 -25.99 26.22 -46.88
CA SER A 59 -27.26 26.92 -46.62
C SER A 59 -27.50 27.12 -45.11
N THR A 60 -27.90 28.34 -44.81
CA THR A 60 -28.10 29.00 -43.52
C THR A 60 -29.43 28.64 -42.84
N ALA A 61 -29.43 28.43 -41.52
CA ALA A 61 -30.63 28.61 -40.69
C ALA A 61 -30.27 28.99 -39.22
N PRO A 62 -31.06 29.87 -38.56
CA PRO A 62 -30.70 30.56 -37.30
C PRO A 62 -31.10 29.78 -36.01
N PRO A 63 -30.65 30.22 -34.81
CA PRO A 63 -30.70 29.41 -33.59
C PRO A 63 -32.04 29.48 -32.86
N ARG A 64 -32.44 28.38 -32.20
CA ARG A 64 -33.56 28.35 -31.24
C ARG A 64 -33.07 28.64 -29.82
N PRO A 65 -33.83 29.42 -29.01
CA PRO A 65 -33.40 29.83 -27.69
C PRO A 65 -33.64 28.74 -26.63
N ALA A 66 -32.67 28.58 -25.73
CA ALA A 66 -32.77 27.81 -24.51
C ALA A 66 -33.68 28.54 -23.50
N LYS A 67 -34.81 27.94 -23.14
CA LYS A 67 -35.64 28.38 -22.01
C LYS A 67 -35.01 27.85 -20.71
N ARG A 68 -34.34 28.74 -19.97
CA ARG A 68 -33.90 28.50 -18.59
C ARG A 68 -34.92 29.16 -17.66
N GLY A 69 -35.85 28.37 -17.14
CA GLY A 69 -36.85 28.81 -16.16
C GLY A 69 -36.30 28.67 -14.74
N ALA A 70 -36.24 29.78 -14.03
CA ALA A 70 -35.87 29.89 -12.63
C ALA A 70 -36.98 29.34 -11.71
N ARG A 71 -36.60 28.77 -10.56
CA ARG A 71 -37.35 28.95 -9.31
C ARG A 71 -36.41 28.91 -8.09
N PRO A 72 -36.72 29.69 -7.04
CA PRO A 72 -35.83 30.00 -5.93
C PRO A 72 -35.93 28.95 -4.82
N ARG A 73 -34.83 28.69 -4.12
CA ARG A 73 -34.88 27.95 -2.85
C ARG A 73 -34.83 28.94 -1.69
N ALA A 74 -35.85 28.79 -0.85
CA ALA A 74 -36.12 29.57 0.33
C ALA A 74 -34.97 29.54 1.33
N VAL A 75 -34.75 30.71 1.92
CA VAL A 75 -34.01 30.93 3.16
C VAL A 75 -34.81 30.30 4.30
N TYR A 76 -34.19 29.40 5.06
CA TYR A 76 -34.55 29.14 6.45
C TYR A 76 -33.26 29.03 7.26
N SER A 77 -33.05 30.05 8.08
CA SER A 77 -32.09 30.11 9.17
C SER A 77 -32.73 29.45 10.39
N LEU A 78 -32.11 28.41 10.95
CA LEU A 78 -32.40 27.95 12.32
C LEU A 78 -31.17 27.26 12.95
N ASN A 79 -30.58 27.98 13.90
CA ASN A 79 -29.98 27.55 15.17
C ASN A 79 -28.91 26.45 15.17
N GLU A 80 -27.68 26.89 15.38
CA GLU A 80 -26.57 26.06 15.84
C GLU A 80 -26.74 25.66 17.31
N ARG A 81 -26.60 24.35 17.60
CA ARG A 81 -26.19 23.84 18.91
C ARG A 81 -25.01 22.88 18.72
N PRO A 82 -23.97 22.93 19.58
CA PRO A 82 -22.75 22.17 19.35
C PRO A 82 -22.96 20.70 19.69
N LEU A 83 -22.74 19.81 18.72
CA LEU A 83 -22.54 18.39 18.97
C LEU A 83 -21.04 18.14 19.15
N GLU A 84 -20.68 17.93 20.40
CA GLU A 84 -19.42 17.42 20.93
C GLU A 84 -18.94 16.20 20.11
N LYS A 85 -17.94 16.40 19.22
CA LYS A 85 -17.28 15.31 18.50
C LYS A 85 -16.16 14.72 19.36
N LYS A 86 -16.42 13.50 19.81
CA LYS A 86 -15.53 12.56 20.48
C LYS A 86 -14.18 12.41 19.75
N GLY A 87 -13.18 13.13 20.25
CA GLY A 87 -11.78 12.70 20.39
C GLY A 87 -11.06 12.17 19.15
N GLN A 88 -10.75 13.05 18.19
CA GLN A 88 -9.54 12.92 17.39
C GLN A 88 -8.34 13.03 18.35
N ALA A 89 -7.51 11.99 18.47
CA ALA A 89 -6.28 12.07 19.26
C ALA A 89 -5.39 13.20 18.71
N PRO A 90 -4.86 14.11 19.56
CA PRO A 90 -4.20 15.31 19.08
C PRO A 90 -2.87 14.98 18.42
N GLN A 91 -2.62 15.65 17.29
CA GLN A 91 -1.30 15.77 16.68
C GLN A 91 -0.35 16.36 17.71
N SER A 92 0.46 15.53 18.37
CA SER A 92 1.52 16.04 19.24
C SER A 92 2.70 16.44 18.36
N ASN A 93 2.86 17.75 18.14
CA ASN A 93 4.19 18.34 18.01
C ASN A 93 5.00 17.90 19.24
N ARG A 94 5.87 16.92 19.09
CA ARG A 94 6.80 16.53 20.15
C ARG A 94 8.23 16.61 19.64
N SER A 95 8.84 17.74 20.00
CA SER A 95 10.26 17.98 20.01
C SER A 95 10.99 16.87 20.75
N TYR A 96 12.09 16.39 20.17
CA TYR A 96 13.13 15.68 20.92
C TYR A 96 13.56 16.54 22.11
N PRO A 97 13.88 15.95 23.28
CA PRO A 97 14.13 16.73 24.48
C PRO A 97 15.40 17.57 24.32
N THR A 98 15.22 18.88 24.20
CA THR A 98 16.22 19.86 24.61
C THR A 98 16.16 19.95 26.13
N THR A 99 17.26 19.59 26.78
CA THR A 99 17.44 19.70 28.23
C THR A 99 17.32 21.15 28.66
N THR A 100 16.21 21.53 29.30
CA THR A 100 16.12 22.76 30.09
C THR A 100 16.63 22.47 31.49
N THR A 101 17.76 23.10 31.80
CA THR A 101 18.32 23.23 33.15
C THR A 101 17.37 24.05 34.03
N ALA A 102 16.68 23.40 34.97
CA ALA A 102 16.31 23.92 36.29
C ALA A 102 15.28 22.96 36.90
N ASP A 103 15.37 22.76 38.21
CA ASP A 103 14.36 22.12 39.07
C ASP A 103 14.28 20.59 39.00
N THR A 104 15.22 19.92 39.67
CA THR A 104 14.93 19.00 40.80
C THR A 104 16.27 18.60 41.42
N ALA A 105 16.78 19.46 42.30
CA ALA A 105 17.79 19.04 43.27
C ALA A 105 17.10 18.14 44.31
N LYS A 106 17.80 17.06 44.70
CA LYS A 106 17.45 16.06 45.73
C LYS A 106 16.53 14.93 45.27
N ASN A 107 17.15 13.89 44.70
CA ASN A 107 17.34 12.59 45.39
C ASN A 107 17.75 11.52 44.37
N SER A 108 18.71 10.68 44.76
CA SER A 108 19.22 9.49 44.03
C SER A 108 20.44 9.74 43.14
N ALA A 109 21.59 9.94 43.79
CA ALA A 109 22.89 9.71 43.21
C ALA A 109 23.07 8.22 42.86
N ARG A 110 22.65 7.83 41.65
CA ARG A 110 23.33 6.78 40.88
C ARG A 110 23.23 7.19 39.42
N ALA A 111 24.22 7.97 38.99
CA ALA A 111 24.42 8.37 37.62
C ALA A 111 24.55 7.12 36.74
N ALA A 112 23.44 6.68 36.16
CA ALA A 112 23.48 5.88 34.96
C ALA A 112 23.95 6.83 33.85
N THR A 113 25.23 6.72 33.50
CA THR A 113 25.81 7.33 32.30
C THR A 113 24.79 7.25 31.16
N PRO A 114 24.41 8.36 30.51
CA PRO A 114 23.70 8.28 29.24
C PRO A 114 24.57 7.37 28.37
N ARG A 115 24.03 6.26 27.91
CA ARG A 115 24.66 5.54 26.80
C ARG A 115 24.74 6.59 25.70
N GLU A 116 25.94 7.15 25.54
CA GLU A 116 26.47 7.72 24.32
C GLU A 116 25.64 7.17 23.18
N LEU A 117 24.86 8.05 22.54
CA LEU A 117 24.28 7.79 21.23
C LEU A 117 25.49 7.54 20.34
N ARG A 118 25.97 6.29 20.35
CA ARG A 118 27.10 5.83 19.56
C ARG A 118 26.62 5.94 18.14
N LYS A 119 26.77 7.14 17.54
CA LYS A 119 26.42 7.42 16.17
C LYS A 119 27.13 6.35 15.36
N PRO A 120 26.41 5.38 14.78
CA PRO A 120 27.08 4.39 13.96
C PRO A 120 27.67 5.15 12.79
N LEU A 121 28.99 5.09 12.67
CA LEU A 121 29.81 5.55 11.55
C LEU A 121 29.08 5.25 10.22
N PRO A 122 29.13 6.14 9.21
CA PRO A 122 28.29 6.03 8.01
C PRO A 122 28.63 4.73 7.28
N LYS A 123 27.80 3.70 7.50
CA LYS A 123 27.77 2.58 6.58
C LYS A 123 27.11 3.14 5.32
N LEU A 124 27.88 3.25 4.24
CA LEU A 124 27.41 3.72 2.93
C LEU A 124 26.08 3.07 2.51
N VAL A 125 25.78 1.87 3.02
CA VAL A 125 24.46 1.23 2.95
C VAL A 125 24.21 0.50 4.29
N SER A 126 23.08 0.77 4.95
CA SER A 126 22.67 0.00 6.14
C SER A 126 22.01 -1.33 5.72
N ALA A 127 22.14 -2.39 6.52
CA ALA A 127 21.48 -3.68 6.22
C ALA A 127 19.96 -3.53 6.09
N LYS A 128 19.35 -2.66 6.91
CA LYS A 128 17.94 -2.29 6.84
C LYS A 128 17.59 -1.70 5.47
N THR A 129 18.35 -0.71 5.01
CA THR A 129 18.16 -0.06 3.70
C THR A 129 18.30 -1.06 2.54
N LEU A 130 19.32 -1.93 2.59
CA LEU A 130 19.52 -2.96 1.57
C LEU A 130 18.33 -3.92 1.51
N VAL A 131 17.89 -4.43 2.66
CA VAL A 131 16.76 -5.37 2.74
C VAL A 131 15.46 -4.69 2.31
N HIS A 132 15.19 -3.47 2.77
CA HIS A 132 14.00 -2.70 2.42
C HIS A 132 13.88 -2.51 0.90
N TYR A 133 14.92 -2.00 0.24
CA TYR A 133 14.88 -1.81 -1.21
C TYR A 133 14.90 -3.12 -2.00
N SER A 134 15.60 -4.15 -1.52
CA SER A 134 15.58 -5.47 -2.15
C SER A 134 14.18 -6.08 -2.10
N LEU A 135 13.47 -5.93 -0.98
CA LEU A 135 12.10 -6.40 -0.84
C LEU A 135 11.13 -5.58 -1.68
N HIS A 136 11.25 -4.25 -1.75
CA HIS A 136 10.35 -3.44 -2.57
C HIS A 136 10.56 -3.60 -4.08
N PHE A 137 11.79 -3.79 -4.55
CA PHE A 137 12.11 -3.77 -5.98
C PHE A 137 12.46 -5.14 -6.58
N VAL A 138 13.22 -5.97 -5.88
CA VAL A 138 13.73 -7.24 -6.43
C VAL A 138 12.76 -8.38 -6.17
N PHE A 139 12.29 -8.53 -4.93
CA PHE A 139 11.43 -9.64 -4.54
C PHE A 139 10.07 -9.70 -5.28
N PRO A 140 9.45 -8.60 -5.75
CA PRO A 140 8.22 -8.69 -6.54
C PRO A 140 8.40 -9.49 -7.83
N VAL A 141 9.62 -9.62 -8.37
CA VAL A 141 9.85 -10.49 -9.53
C VAL A 141 9.62 -11.96 -9.17
N VAL A 142 10.00 -12.39 -7.96
CA VAL A 142 9.80 -13.75 -7.46
C VAL A 142 8.30 -14.01 -7.30
N LEU A 143 7.57 -13.05 -6.72
CA LEU A 143 6.12 -13.13 -6.60
C LEU A 143 5.44 -13.22 -7.97
N ALA A 144 5.91 -12.44 -8.95
CA ALA A 144 5.37 -12.44 -10.29
C ALA A 144 5.54 -13.81 -10.96
N LEU A 145 6.74 -14.40 -10.82
CA LEU A 145 7.06 -15.70 -11.38
C LEU A 145 6.28 -16.84 -10.71
N VAL A 146 6.06 -16.77 -9.41
CA VAL A 146 5.35 -17.84 -8.67
C VAL A 146 3.83 -17.75 -8.82
N PHE A 147 3.25 -16.56 -8.68
CA PHE A 147 1.79 -16.39 -8.68
C PHE A 147 1.20 -16.10 -10.06
N PHE A 148 1.98 -15.48 -10.95
CA PHE A 148 1.52 -15.04 -12.27
C PHE A 148 2.49 -15.45 -13.39
N PRO A 149 2.94 -16.73 -13.47
CA PRO A 149 3.99 -17.16 -14.39
C PRO A 149 3.67 -16.86 -15.87
N ALA A 150 2.41 -16.97 -16.27
CA ALA A 150 1.98 -16.70 -17.65
C ALA A 150 2.08 -15.22 -18.07
N MET A 151 2.09 -14.30 -17.11
CA MET A 151 2.11 -12.84 -17.34
C MET A 151 3.09 -12.12 -16.42
N TRP A 152 4.20 -12.79 -16.07
CA TRP A 152 5.09 -12.36 -14.99
C TRP A 152 5.69 -10.96 -15.21
N GLN A 153 5.97 -10.58 -16.46
CA GLN A 153 6.51 -9.24 -16.77
C GLN A 153 5.50 -8.15 -16.46
N THR A 154 4.26 -8.31 -16.94
CA THR A 154 3.16 -7.38 -16.65
C THR A 154 2.85 -7.36 -15.16
N ALA A 155 2.83 -8.53 -14.51
CA ALA A 155 2.58 -8.62 -13.07
C ALA A 155 3.66 -7.91 -12.25
N TYR A 156 4.93 -8.09 -12.61
CA TYR A 156 6.06 -7.40 -12.00
C TYR A 156 5.95 -5.88 -12.15
N LEU A 157 5.65 -5.37 -13.35
CA LEU A 157 5.48 -3.94 -13.58
C LEU A 157 4.29 -3.36 -12.80
N ILE A 158 3.18 -4.10 -12.67
CA ILE A 158 2.04 -3.70 -11.84
C ILE A 158 2.45 -3.63 -10.37
N MET A 159 3.15 -4.65 -9.84
CA MET A 159 3.61 -4.64 -8.45
C MET A 159 4.64 -3.53 -8.18
N LEU A 160 5.48 -3.21 -9.17
CA LEU A 160 6.38 -2.06 -9.08
C LEU A 160 5.60 -0.74 -9.03
N ALA A 161 4.51 -0.62 -9.80
CA ALA A 161 3.64 0.54 -9.75
C ALA A 161 2.92 0.68 -8.40
N THR A 162 2.69 -0.41 -7.66
CA THR A 162 2.06 -0.34 -6.32
C THR A 162 2.92 0.35 -5.26
N MET A 163 4.23 0.50 -5.50
CA MET A 163 5.12 1.29 -4.64
C MET A 163 4.67 2.76 -4.53
N LEU A 164 3.83 3.24 -5.47
CA LEU A 164 3.24 4.57 -5.43
C LEU A 164 2.35 4.81 -4.21
N ILE A 165 1.94 3.75 -3.50
CA ILE A 165 1.20 3.88 -2.24
C ILE A 165 1.96 4.73 -1.21
N ASP A 166 3.30 4.71 -1.23
CA ASP A 166 4.16 5.52 -0.36
C ASP A 166 4.02 7.03 -0.58
N LEU A 167 3.36 7.48 -1.65
CA LEU A 167 3.04 8.90 -1.79
C LEU A 167 2.14 9.42 -0.67
N ASP A 168 1.44 8.55 0.05
CA ASP A 168 0.68 8.94 1.24
C ASP A 168 1.58 9.42 2.41
N HIS A 169 2.90 9.20 2.32
CA HIS A 169 3.88 9.82 3.22
C HIS A 169 3.91 11.34 3.11
N LEU A 170 3.59 11.89 1.95
CA LEU A 170 3.54 13.34 1.75
C LEU A 170 2.41 14.01 2.56
N LEU A 171 1.44 13.22 3.04
CA LEU A 171 0.34 13.69 3.89
C LEU A 171 0.73 13.75 5.38
N ALA A 172 1.93 13.29 5.76
CA ALA A 172 2.38 13.25 7.14
C ALA A 172 3.23 14.46 7.54
N THR A 173 3.14 14.82 8.81
CA THR A 173 4.03 15.78 9.48
C THR A 173 4.76 15.07 10.62
N PRO A 174 6.11 15.00 10.62
CA PRO A 174 7.03 15.36 9.52
C PRO A 174 6.93 14.40 8.32
N VAL A 175 7.28 14.87 7.12
CA VAL A 175 7.19 14.05 5.89
C VAL A 175 8.10 12.82 5.98
N PHE A 176 9.37 13.03 6.33
CA PHE A 176 10.35 11.95 6.49
C PHE A 176 10.76 11.79 7.96
N ASP A 177 10.60 10.58 8.49
CA ASP A 177 11.08 10.19 9.82
C ASP A 177 11.57 8.74 9.77
N PRO A 178 12.89 8.49 9.89
CA PRO A 178 13.46 7.15 9.76
C PRO A 178 13.13 6.21 10.94
N LEU A 179 12.57 6.73 12.02
CA LEU A 179 12.22 5.98 13.23
C LEU A 179 10.72 5.71 13.36
N ARG A 180 9.90 6.32 12.50
CA ARG A 180 8.45 6.11 12.49
C ARG A 180 8.08 4.82 11.76
N CYS A 181 7.10 4.11 12.32
CA CYS A 181 6.48 2.99 11.62
C CYS A 181 5.33 3.49 10.72
N SER A 182 5.39 3.19 9.42
CA SER A 182 4.38 3.60 8.43
C SER A 182 3.02 2.93 8.65
N ILE A 183 3.03 1.68 9.11
CA ILE A 183 1.83 0.86 9.30
C ILE A 183 0.92 1.43 10.39
N GLY A 184 -0.31 1.75 10.00
CA GLY A 184 -1.33 2.37 10.83
C GLY A 184 -1.17 3.89 11.00
N PHE A 185 -0.13 4.50 10.41
CA PHE A 185 0.11 5.94 10.50
C PHE A 185 -0.48 6.69 9.30
N HIS A 186 -0.26 6.20 8.08
CA HIS A 186 -0.75 6.84 6.86
C HIS A 186 -2.11 6.26 6.40
N PRO A 187 -2.91 7.00 5.61
CA PRO A 187 -4.22 6.54 5.17
C PRO A 187 -4.21 5.22 4.39
N LEU A 188 -3.28 5.04 3.44
CA LEU A 188 -3.20 3.83 2.63
C LEU A 188 -2.49 2.70 3.38
N HIS A 189 -1.65 3.05 4.36
CA HIS A 189 -1.04 2.12 5.31
C HIS A 189 -1.91 1.82 6.54
N SER A 190 -3.17 2.28 6.55
CA SER A 190 -4.04 2.14 7.72
C SER A 190 -4.47 0.68 7.94
N PHE A 191 -4.74 0.32 9.20
CA PHE A 191 -5.28 -1.00 9.54
C PHE A 191 -6.64 -1.28 8.88
N TYR A 192 -7.37 -0.24 8.48
CA TYR A 192 -8.63 -0.35 7.75
C TYR A 192 -8.43 -0.63 6.25
N ALA A 193 -7.32 -0.16 5.67
CA ALA A 193 -6.98 -0.41 4.27
C ALA A 193 -6.52 -1.87 4.04
N ILE A 194 -5.82 -2.48 5.00
CA ILE A 194 -5.31 -3.85 4.89
C ILE A 194 -6.41 -4.88 4.54
N PRO A 195 -7.55 -4.96 5.28
CA PRO A 195 -8.64 -5.87 4.92
C PRO A 195 -9.19 -5.63 3.50
N VAL A 196 -9.26 -4.37 3.05
CA VAL A 196 -9.72 -4.04 1.70
C VAL A 196 -8.76 -4.65 0.67
N TYR A 197 -7.45 -4.52 0.85
CA TYR A 197 -6.46 -5.13 -0.04
C TYR A 197 -6.51 -6.66 -0.02
N VAL A 198 -6.77 -7.28 1.14
CA VAL A 198 -6.99 -8.72 1.24
C VAL A 198 -8.23 -9.15 0.44
N LEU A 199 -9.31 -8.36 0.46
CA LEU A 199 -10.51 -8.65 -0.34
C LEU A 199 -10.25 -8.50 -1.85
N LEU A 200 -9.42 -7.53 -2.27
CA LEU A 200 -9.01 -7.37 -3.68
C LEU A 200 -8.31 -8.63 -4.23
N LEU A 201 -7.67 -9.43 -3.37
CA LEU A 201 -7.01 -10.68 -3.77
C LEU A 201 -7.99 -11.71 -4.37
N LEU A 202 -9.27 -11.64 -4.01
CA LEU A 202 -10.31 -12.57 -4.49
C LEU A 202 -10.86 -12.20 -5.86
N LEU A 203 -10.58 -10.98 -6.33
CA LEU A 203 -11.04 -10.45 -7.61
C LEU A 203 -10.19 -11.02 -8.77
N PRO A 204 -10.71 -11.00 -10.01
CA PRO A 204 -9.92 -11.40 -11.18
C PRO A 204 -8.79 -10.40 -11.48
N PRO A 205 -7.77 -10.78 -12.26
CA PRO A 205 -6.77 -9.86 -12.79
C PRO A 205 -7.41 -8.66 -13.51
N PRO A 206 -6.83 -7.46 -13.40
CA PRO A 206 -5.55 -7.13 -12.74
C PRO A 206 -5.66 -6.87 -11.23
N MET A 207 -6.86 -6.90 -10.65
CA MET A 207 -7.09 -6.47 -9.26
C MET A 207 -6.34 -7.34 -8.24
N ASN A 208 -6.26 -8.66 -8.46
CA ASN A 208 -5.49 -9.54 -7.60
C ASN A 208 -3.97 -9.32 -7.70
N VAL A 209 -3.44 -8.93 -8.86
CA VAL A 209 -2.03 -8.58 -9.02
C VAL A 209 -1.70 -7.32 -8.22
N ILE A 210 -2.57 -6.30 -8.31
CA ILE A 210 -2.48 -5.08 -7.51
C ILE A 210 -2.55 -5.44 -6.02
N ALA A 211 -3.47 -6.32 -5.62
CA ALA A 211 -3.59 -6.78 -4.24
C ALA A 211 -2.30 -7.43 -3.73
N VAL A 212 -1.70 -8.34 -4.51
CA VAL A 212 -0.42 -8.99 -4.14
C VAL A 212 0.68 -7.95 -3.98
N GLY A 213 0.79 -7.00 -4.92
CA GLY A 213 1.78 -5.92 -4.84
C GLY A 213 1.63 -5.05 -3.60
N VAL A 214 0.41 -4.53 -3.35
CA VAL A 214 0.13 -3.69 -2.18
C VAL A 214 0.30 -4.45 -0.87
N LEU A 215 -0.17 -5.69 -0.77
CA LEU A 215 -0.01 -6.50 0.45
C LEU A 215 1.46 -6.80 0.72
N PHE A 216 2.24 -7.06 -0.32
CA PHE A 216 3.67 -7.30 -0.16
C PHE A 216 4.47 -6.03 0.16
N HIS A 217 4.04 -4.89 -0.36
CA HIS A 217 4.53 -3.57 0.06
C HIS A 217 4.32 -3.35 1.57
N LEU A 218 3.09 -3.55 2.04
CA LEU A 218 2.73 -3.45 3.47
C LEU A 218 3.51 -4.44 4.34
N PHE A 219 3.76 -5.64 3.83
CA PHE A 219 4.60 -6.63 4.50
C PHE A 219 6.04 -6.13 4.64
N THR A 220 6.62 -5.57 3.58
CA THR A 220 7.98 -5.01 3.58
C THR A 220 8.11 -3.87 4.58
N ASP A 221 7.13 -2.98 4.65
CA ASP A 221 7.08 -1.90 5.64
C ASP A 221 6.93 -2.41 7.07
N THR A 222 6.17 -3.50 7.26
CA THR A 222 6.05 -4.15 8.56
C THR A 222 7.40 -4.71 9.01
N VAL A 223 8.16 -5.33 8.11
CA VAL A 223 9.53 -5.81 8.38
C VAL A 223 10.43 -4.63 8.76
N ASP A 224 10.30 -3.50 8.07
CA ASP A 224 11.06 -2.29 8.36
C ASP A 224 10.75 -1.73 9.77
N CYS A 225 9.47 -1.71 10.16
CA CYS A 225 9.03 -1.36 11.51
C CYS A 225 9.62 -2.29 12.57
N LEU A 226 9.56 -3.60 12.34
CA LEU A 226 10.12 -4.59 13.27
C LEU A 226 11.62 -4.39 13.48
N TRP A 227 12.36 -4.06 12.41
CA TRP A 227 13.78 -3.75 12.50
C TRP A 227 14.03 -2.52 13.38
N SER A 228 13.27 -1.44 13.19
CA SER A 228 13.36 -0.23 14.02
C SER A 228 13.05 -0.51 15.50
N PHE A 229 12.05 -1.36 15.78
CA PHE A 229 11.67 -1.72 17.15
C PHE A 229 12.77 -2.48 17.91
N ARG A 230 13.69 -3.17 17.20
CA ARG A 230 14.82 -3.84 17.84
C ARG A 230 15.85 -2.87 18.41
N TYR A 231 15.97 -1.68 17.84
CA TYR A 231 16.95 -0.68 18.26
C TYR A 231 16.34 0.45 19.09
N CYS A 232 15.05 0.73 18.90
CA CYS A 232 14.36 1.83 19.53
C CYS A 232 13.07 1.36 20.20
N ARG A 233 13.11 1.20 21.52
CA ARG A 233 11.94 0.83 22.32
C ARG A 233 10.85 1.90 22.28
N GLU A 234 11.23 3.18 22.37
CA GLU A 234 10.28 4.30 22.30
C GLU A 234 9.53 4.34 20.97
N CYS A 235 10.18 3.95 19.88
CA CYS A 235 9.57 3.86 18.55
C CYS A 235 8.45 2.81 18.51
N TYR A 236 8.63 1.69 19.21
CA TYR A 236 7.56 0.70 19.40
C TYR A 236 6.44 1.25 20.29
N LEU A 237 6.78 1.89 21.41
CA LEU A 237 5.80 2.42 22.36
C LEU A 237 4.89 3.50 21.76
N ASN A 238 5.43 4.31 20.84
CA ASN A 238 4.73 5.37 20.12
C ASN A 238 4.07 4.89 18.82
N SER A 239 4.29 3.64 18.40
CA SER A 239 3.69 3.10 17.19
C SER A 239 2.21 2.79 17.37
N ARG A 240 1.41 2.94 16.30
CA ARG A 240 -0.01 2.51 16.28
C ARG A 240 -0.15 0.99 16.41
N ILE A 241 0.85 0.23 16.00
CA ILE A 241 0.90 -1.25 16.12
C ILE A 241 0.76 -1.69 17.58
N ARG A 242 1.34 -0.95 18.53
CA ARG A 242 1.23 -1.30 19.96
C ARG A 242 -0.23 -1.40 20.40
N GLY A 243 -1.07 -0.45 20.02
CA GLY A 243 -2.50 -0.48 20.37
C GLY A 243 -3.21 -1.71 19.81
N LEU A 244 -2.87 -2.12 18.59
CA LEU A 244 -3.40 -3.34 17.97
C LEU A 244 -2.93 -4.60 18.71
N VAL A 245 -1.65 -4.68 19.06
CA VAL A 245 -1.09 -5.82 19.79
C VAL A 245 -1.68 -5.92 21.20
N ASP A 246 -1.81 -4.80 21.91
CA ASP A 246 -2.39 -4.78 23.25
C ASP A 246 -3.86 -5.18 23.22
N TRP A 247 -4.63 -4.73 22.22
CA TRP A 247 -5.99 -5.19 21.98
C TRP A 247 -6.06 -6.69 21.68
N ALA A 248 -5.16 -7.21 20.84
CA ALA A 248 -5.10 -8.64 20.52
C ALA A 248 -4.76 -9.50 21.76
N ARG A 249 -3.81 -9.06 22.60
CA ARG A 249 -3.48 -9.74 23.86
C ARG A 249 -4.67 -9.80 24.81
N LYS A 250 -5.43 -8.69 24.92
CA LYS A 250 -6.67 -8.64 25.70
C LYS A 250 -7.70 -9.64 25.21
N LEU A 251 -7.94 -9.68 23.89
CA LEU A 251 -8.87 -10.65 23.31
C LEU A 251 -8.45 -12.10 23.53
N LEU A 252 -7.15 -12.38 23.50
CA LEU A 252 -6.61 -13.71 23.74
C LEU A 252 -6.54 -14.08 25.23
N GLY A 253 -6.97 -13.20 26.15
CA GLY A 253 -6.91 -13.45 27.59
C GLY A 253 -5.48 -13.54 28.14
N LEU A 254 -4.49 -13.03 27.40
CA LEU A 254 -3.08 -13.04 27.78
C LEU A 254 -2.69 -11.82 28.64
N GLU A 255 -3.67 -11.13 29.23
CA GLU A 255 -3.37 -10.14 30.24
C GLU A 255 -2.78 -10.85 31.44
N VAL A 256 -1.48 -10.63 31.65
CA VAL A 256 -0.87 -10.78 32.95
C VAL A 256 -1.57 -9.75 33.84
N VAL A 257 -2.55 -10.21 34.61
CA VAL A 257 -3.07 -9.50 35.78
C VAL A 257 -1.83 -9.05 36.55
N ARG A 258 -1.60 -7.74 36.56
CA ARG A 258 -0.44 -7.12 37.19
C ARG A 258 -0.89 -6.39 38.43
#